data_AF-A0A8T7BLL3-F1
#
_entry.id   AF-A0A8T7BLL3-F1
#
_cell.length_a   1.000
_cell.length_b   1.000
_cell.length_c   1.000
_cell.angle_alpha   90.00
_cell.angle_beta   90.00
_cell.angle_gamma   90.00
#
_symmetry.space_group_name_H-M   'P 1'
#
loop_
_entity.id
_entity.type
_entity.pdbx_description
1 polymer ?
#
loop_
_entity_poly.entity_id
_entity_poly.type
_entity_poly.pdbx_seq_one_letter_code
_entity_poly.pdbx_strand_id
1 'polypeptide(L)'
;ILGWRYFQDLPGRVVGFISPGTIDEFNGIILGALLAFYAFIGFEDMVNVAEEVKDVKKNLPRAIIISIGIASLMYIAISTLALLVSTPEILGASDAPLADIYSTITGREPYLITIISLFAVLNGALVQIIMASRVLYGMSSNQWVSKWFGVVSQKSRTPVNATAFIVVLIIIFTLSFPIVSLARATSISLLIIFILVNLSLIFIKLRNDTEIAEYRVPIYVPVFGILSCAGLLMGV
;
A
#
# COMPACT_ATOMS: atom_id res chain seq x y z
N ILE A 1 -25.89 -19.35 5.42
CA ILE A 1 -24.67 -18.54 5.15
C ILE A 1 -23.47 -19.43 5.49
N LEU A 2 -22.78 -20.01 4.49
CA LEU A 2 -21.76 -21.05 4.71
C LEU A 2 -20.61 -20.60 5.65
N GLY A 3 -20.31 -19.30 5.72
CA GLY A 3 -19.25 -18.77 6.60
C GLY A 3 -19.59 -18.73 8.10
N TRP A 4 -20.88 -18.84 8.49
CA TRP A 4 -21.28 -18.71 9.90
C TRP A 4 -20.77 -19.86 10.78
N ARG A 5 -20.62 -21.07 10.20
CA ARG A 5 -20.12 -22.25 10.91
C ARG A 5 -18.63 -22.10 11.28
N TYR A 6 -17.81 -21.60 10.35
CA TYR A 6 -16.40 -21.26 10.63
C TYR A 6 -16.28 -20.11 11.63
N PHE A 7 -17.26 -19.20 11.66
CA PHE A 7 -17.29 -18.10 12.62
C PHE A 7 -17.53 -18.57 14.07
N GLN A 8 -18.22 -19.70 14.26
CA GLN A 8 -18.47 -20.27 15.59
C GLN A 8 -17.24 -20.97 16.17
N ASP A 9 -16.34 -21.47 15.33
CA ASP A 9 -15.09 -22.13 15.73
C ASP A 9 -13.93 -21.13 16.00
N LEU A 10 -14.14 -19.82 15.73
CA LEU A 10 -13.15 -18.75 15.99
C LEU A 10 -12.52 -18.80 17.38
N PRO A 11 -13.29 -18.88 18.49
CA PRO A 11 -12.72 -18.73 19.82
C PRO A 11 -11.71 -19.84 20.16
N GLY A 12 -11.90 -21.05 19.62
CA GLY A 12 -11.04 -22.20 19.89
C GLY A 12 -9.77 -22.26 19.02
N ARG A 13 -9.83 -21.76 17.78
CA ARG A 13 -8.69 -21.77 16.84
C ARG A 13 -7.81 -20.53 16.93
N VAL A 14 -8.36 -19.38 17.31
CA VAL A 14 -7.60 -18.11 17.43
C VAL A 14 -6.49 -18.21 18.48
N VAL A 15 -6.72 -18.96 19.57
CA VAL A 15 -5.71 -19.19 20.61
C VAL A 15 -4.50 -19.98 20.08
N GLY A 16 -4.69 -20.83 19.07
CA GLY A 16 -3.62 -21.60 18.43
C GLY A 16 -2.76 -20.80 17.44
N PHE A 17 -3.21 -19.60 17.04
CA PHE A 17 -2.44 -18.69 16.16
C PHE A 17 -1.62 -17.66 16.96
N ILE A 18 -1.72 -17.65 18.29
CA ILE A 18 -0.92 -16.78 19.14
C ILE A 18 0.46 -17.42 19.29
N SER A 19 1.46 -16.80 18.67
CA SER A 19 2.85 -17.27 18.74
C SER A 19 3.34 -17.31 20.21
N PRO A 20 4.11 -18.35 20.59
CA PRO A 20 4.75 -18.45 21.90
C PRO A 20 5.82 -17.36 22.16
N GLY A 21 6.11 -16.50 21.19
CA GLY A 21 6.95 -15.31 21.35
C GLY A 21 8.45 -15.57 21.19
N THR A 22 8.83 -16.56 20.38
CA THR A 22 10.25 -16.81 20.11
C THR A 22 10.86 -15.74 19.20
N ILE A 23 12.18 -15.55 19.27
CA ILE A 23 12.90 -14.54 18.48
C ILE A 23 12.74 -14.80 16.98
N ASP A 24 12.77 -16.07 16.56
CA ASP A 24 12.62 -16.46 15.16
C ASP A 24 11.21 -16.17 14.62
N GLU A 25 10.17 -16.40 15.43
CA GLU A 25 8.79 -16.03 15.08
C GLU A 25 8.62 -14.51 14.99
N PHE A 26 9.26 -13.75 15.87
CA PHE A 26 9.22 -12.28 15.83
C PHE A 26 9.90 -11.74 14.56
N ASN A 27 11.03 -12.31 14.16
CA ASN A 27 11.68 -11.98 12.89
C ASN A 27 10.79 -12.30 11.69
N GLY A 28 10.10 -13.46 11.71
CA GLY A 28 9.10 -13.82 10.70
C GLY A 28 7.96 -12.81 10.61
N ILE A 29 7.46 -12.32 11.75
CA ILE A 29 6.43 -11.28 11.80
C ILE A 29 6.92 -9.98 11.20
N ILE A 30 8.15 -9.53 11.50
CA ILE A 30 8.68 -8.28 10.92
C ILE A 30 8.83 -8.39 9.40
N LEU A 31 9.38 -9.51 8.91
CA LEU A 31 9.50 -9.77 7.47
C LEU A 31 8.12 -9.80 6.78
N GLY A 32 7.15 -10.45 7.40
CA GLY A 32 5.76 -10.48 6.95
C GLY A 32 5.11 -9.09 6.97
N ALA A 33 5.37 -8.29 8.01
CA ALA A 33 4.86 -6.93 8.16
C ALA A 33 5.42 -5.98 7.08
N LEU A 34 6.68 -6.14 6.69
CA LEU A 34 7.28 -5.37 5.61
C LEU A 34 6.63 -5.68 4.25
N LEU A 35 6.32 -6.95 4.00
CA LEU A 35 5.58 -7.32 2.79
C LEU A 35 4.10 -6.87 2.89
N ALA A 36 3.48 -6.98 4.05
CA ALA A 36 2.10 -6.53 4.28
C ALA A 36 1.96 -5.01 4.15
N PHE A 37 3.00 -4.23 4.49
CA PHE A 37 3.04 -2.79 4.26
C PHE A 37 2.80 -2.43 2.78
N TYR A 38 3.24 -3.28 1.84
CA TYR A 38 2.96 -3.09 0.41
C TYR A 38 1.45 -2.96 0.12
N ALA A 39 0.61 -3.70 0.85
CA ALA A 39 -0.83 -3.66 0.69
C ALA A 39 -1.48 -2.35 1.18
N PHE A 40 -0.75 -1.54 1.96
CA PHE A 40 -1.21 -0.23 2.44
C PHE A 40 -0.71 0.94 1.59
N ILE A 41 0.19 0.71 0.64
CA ILE A 41 0.68 1.74 -0.27
C ILE A 41 -0.51 2.32 -1.05
N GLY A 42 -0.58 3.65 -1.08
CA GLY A 42 -1.58 4.42 -1.82
C GLY A 42 -2.30 5.49 -0.97
N PHE A 43 -2.18 5.47 0.36
CA PHE A 43 -2.71 6.57 1.19
C PHE A 43 -1.93 7.87 0.96
N GLU A 44 -0.64 7.76 0.70
CA GLU A 44 0.27 8.86 0.38
C GLU A 44 -0.05 9.49 -0.97
N ASP A 45 -0.57 8.70 -1.91
CA ASP A 45 -0.96 9.18 -3.24
C ASP A 45 -2.15 10.14 -3.19
N MET A 46 -2.98 10.09 -2.13
CA MET A 46 -4.09 11.04 -1.94
C MET A 46 -3.59 12.49 -1.84
N VAL A 47 -2.34 12.70 -1.41
CA VAL A 47 -1.75 14.05 -1.30
C VAL A 47 -1.48 14.66 -2.67
N ASN A 48 -1.19 13.83 -3.68
CA ASN A 48 -0.93 14.29 -5.06
C ASN A 48 -2.18 14.85 -5.76
N VAL A 49 -3.38 14.57 -5.23
CA VAL A 49 -4.67 15.11 -5.70
C VAL A 49 -5.29 16.08 -4.69
N ALA A 50 -4.50 16.57 -3.73
CA ALA A 50 -4.97 17.51 -2.72
C ALA A 50 -5.64 18.76 -3.33
N GLU A 51 -5.17 19.24 -4.48
CA GLU A 51 -5.75 20.41 -5.18
C GLU A 51 -7.20 20.17 -5.65
N GLU A 52 -7.61 18.91 -5.85
CA GLU A 52 -8.96 18.54 -6.29
C GLU A 52 -9.92 18.33 -5.10
N VAL A 53 -9.42 18.36 -3.85
CA VAL A 53 -10.20 18.08 -2.64
C VAL A 53 -10.85 19.35 -2.09
N LYS A 54 -12.17 19.32 -1.86
CA LYS A 54 -12.89 20.40 -1.16
C LYS A 54 -12.45 20.44 0.31
N ASP A 55 -12.13 21.63 0.83
CA ASP A 55 -11.65 21.83 2.21
C ASP A 55 -10.54 20.81 2.60
N VAL A 56 -9.46 20.82 1.80
CA VAL A 56 -8.29 19.93 1.92
C VAL A 56 -7.81 19.80 3.37
N LYS A 57 -7.77 20.94 4.10
CA LYS A 57 -7.24 21.04 5.46
C LYS A 57 -7.95 20.12 6.45
N LYS A 58 -9.27 19.93 6.30
CA LYS A 58 -10.06 19.04 7.17
C LYS A 58 -10.31 17.68 6.55
N ASN A 59 -10.57 17.65 5.25
CA ASN A 59 -11.04 16.45 4.58
C ASN A 59 -9.89 15.48 4.25
N LEU A 60 -8.72 15.99 3.87
CA LEU A 60 -7.59 15.13 3.51
C LEU A 60 -7.07 14.32 4.73
N PRO A 61 -6.81 14.92 5.91
CA PRO A 61 -6.37 14.12 7.08
C PRO A 61 -7.42 13.10 7.53
N ARG A 62 -8.71 13.47 7.49
CA ARG A 62 -9.81 12.55 7.85
C ARG A 62 -9.92 11.39 6.86
N ALA A 63 -9.80 11.67 5.56
CA ALA A 63 -9.85 10.65 4.52
C ALA A 63 -8.71 9.64 4.67
N ILE A 64 -7.49 10.09 4.96
CA ILE A 64 -6.34 9.21 5.21
C ILE A 64 -6.61 8.29 6.42
N ILE A 65 -7.03 8.83 7.56
CA ILE A 65 -7.27 8.02 8.76
C ILE A 65 -8.42 7.03 8.55
N ILE A 66 -9.54 7.46 7.96
CA ILE A 66 -10.71 6.62 7.72
C ILE A 66 -10.36 5.50 6.71
N SER A 67 -9.66 5.82 5.63
CA SER A 67 -9.29 4.82 4.62
C SER A 67 -8.34 3.77 5.17
N ILE A 68 -7.30 4.17 5.91
CA ILE A 68 -6.38 3.23 6.57
C ILE A 68 -7.14 2.36 7.58
N GLY A 69 -8.03 2.95 8.38
CA GLY A 69 -8.82 2.22 9.36
C GLY A 69 -9.72 1.16 8.74
N ILE A 70 -10.46 1.52 7.69
CA ILE A 70 -11.33 0.59 6.95
C ILE A 70 -10.49 -0.50 6.28
N ALA A 71 -9.40 -0.14 5.60
CA ALA A 71 -8.51 -1.10 4.94
C ALA A 71 -7.91 -2.10 5.94
N SER A 72 -7.43 -1.60 7.08
CA SER A 72 -6.88 -2.43 8.17
C SER A 72 -7.90 -3.44 8.67
N LEU A 73 -9.13 -2.98 8.92
CA LEU A 73 -10.21 -3.85 9.38
C LEU A 73 -10.56 -4.92 8.34
N MET A 74 -10.61 -4.56 7.06
CA MET A 74 -10.82 -5.53 5.98
C MET A 74 -9.69 -6.54 5.87
N TYR A 75 -8.43 -6.11 5.92
CA TYR A 75 -7.28 -7.02 5.85
C TYR A 75 -7.24 -7.99 7.04
N ILE A 76 -7.50 -7.52 8.26
CA ILE A 76 -7.58 -8.38 9.44
C ILE A 76 -8.73 -9.38 9.29
N ALA A 77 -9.91 -8.92 8.86
CA ALA A 77 -11.07 -9.79 8.68
C ALA A 77 -10.82 -10.89 7.63
N ILE A 78 -10.31 -10.52 6.45
CA ILE A 78 -10.05 -11.46 5.35
C ILE A 78 -8.94 -12.44 5.74
N SER A 79 -7.84 -11.96 6.35
CA SER A 79 -6.72 -12.82 6.77
C SER A 79 -7.15 -13.81 7.84
N THR A 80 -7.98 -13.36 8.80
CA THR A 80 -8.53 -14.25 9.84
C THR A 80 -9.43 -15.32 9.23
N LEU A 81 -10.31 -14.94 8.30
CA LEU A 81 -11.17 -15.89 7.60
C LEU A 81 -10.37 -16.91 6.79
N ALA A 82 -9.29 -16.48 6.13
CA ALA A 82 -8.41 -17.37 5.38
C ALA A 82 -7.76 -18.42 6.28
N LEU A 83 -7.22 -18.01 7.44
CA LEU A 83 -6.59 -18.89 8.42
C LEU A 83 -7.57 -19.86 9.12
N LEU A 84 -8.86 -19.55 9.15
CA LEU A 84 -9.87 -20.46 9.69
C LEU A 84 -10.18 -21.63 8.74
N VAL A 85 -9.97 -21.42 7.45
CA VAL A 85 -10.34 -22.38 6.39
C VAL A 85 -9.13 -23.22 5.97
N SER A 86 -7.94 -22.63 5.95
CA SER A 86 -6.71 -23.28 5.50
C SER A 86 -5.52 -22.93 6.40
N THR A 87 -4.44 -23.73 6.31
CA THR A 87 -3.23 -23.51 7.12
C THR A 87 -2.29 -22.50 6.45
N PRO A 88 -1.42 -21.81 7.21
CA PRO A 88 -0.42 -20.89 6.65
C PRO A 88 0.45 -21.51 5.55
N GLU A 89 0.81 -22.80 5.68
CA GLU A 89 1.67 -23.50 4.71
C GLU A 89 0.97 -23.66 3.36
N ILE A 90 -0.32 -24.02 3.37
CA ILE A 90 -1.11 -24.17 2.15
C ILE A 90 -1.35 -22.80 1.51
N LEU A 91 -1.69 -21.79 2.32
CA LEU A 91 -1.94 -20.43 1.84
C LEU A 91 -0.68 -19.78 1.26
N GLY A 92 0.48 -20.01 1.88
CA GLY A 92 1.77 -19.48 1.42
C GLY A 92 2.33 -20.16 0.17
N ALA A 93 1.89 -21.40 -0.12
CA ALA A 93 2.28 -22.13 -1.33
C ALA A 93 1.36 -21.86 -2.53
N SER A 94 0.23 -21.17 -2.32
CA SER A 94 -0.74 -20.87 -3.37
C SER A 94 -0.44 -19.54 -4.06
N ASP A 95 -0.52 -19.53 -5.39
CA ASP A 95 -0.49 -18.30 -6.20
C ASP A 95 -1.81 -17.50 -6.09
N ALA A 96 -2.91 -18.14 -5.66
CA ALA A 96 -4.23 -17.54 -5.60
C ALA A 96 -5.04 -18.02 -4.35
N PRO A 97 -4.54 -17.75 -3.13
CA PRO A 97 -5.06 -18.37 -1.90
C PRO A 97 -6.55 -18.11 -1.65
N LEU A 98 -7.06 -16.92 -2.02
CA LEU A 98 -8.48 -16.60 -1.84
C LEU A 98 -9.39 -17.34 -2.84
N ALA A 99 -8.90 -17.61 -4.05
CA ALA A 99 -9.62 -18.42 -5.03
C ALA A 99 -9.68 -19.89 -4.56
N ASP A 100 -8.59 -20.40 -4.00
CA ASP A 100 -8.52 -21.75 -3.43
C ASP A 100 -9.43 -21.92 -2.21
N ILE A 101 -9.49 -20.90 -1.35
CA ILE A 101 -10.44 -20.89 -0.23
C ILE A 101 -11.88 -20.95 -0.76
N TYR A 102 -12.20 -20.17 -1.79
CA TYR A 102 -13.54 -20.16 -2.36
C TYR A 102 -13.93 -21.52 -2.94
N SER A 103 -13.05 -22.15 -3.72
CA SER A 103 -13.30 -23.46 -4.32
C SER A 103 -13.43 -24.53 -3.24
N THR A 104 -12.60 -24.49 -2.20
CA THR A 104 -12.65 -25.39 -1.05
C THR A 104 -13.97 -25.30 -0.28
N ILE A 105 -14.48 -24.09 -0.02
CA ILE A 105 -15.72 -23.90 0.76
C ILE A 105 -16.97 -24.22 -0.06
N THR A 106 -16.99 -23.80 -1.33
CA THR A 106 -18.21 -23.82 -2.15
C THR A 106 -18.31 -25.05 -3.06
N GLY A 107 -17.18 -25.75 -3.29
CA GLY A 107 -17.09 -26.83 -4.27
C GLY A 107 -17.26 -26.35 -5.72
N ARG A 108 -17.14 -25.04 -5.97
CA ARG A 108 -17.35 -24.42 -7.29
C ARG A 108 -16.06 -23.80 -7.80
N GLU A 109 -15.94 -23.75 -9.12
CA GLU A 109 -14.85 -23.05 -9.80
C GLU A 109 -14.87 -21.53 -9.45
N PRO A 110 -13.71 -20.91 -9.17
CA PRO A 110 -13.62 -19.54 -8.66
C PRO A 110 -13.81 -18.44 -9.71
N TYR A 111 -14.38 -18.73 -10.87
CA TYR A 111 -14.50 -17.82 -12.02
C TYR A 111 -14.99 -16.40 -11.65
N LEU A 112 -16.04 -16.30 -10.82
CA LEU A 112 -16.60 -15.01 -10.43
C LEU A 112 -15.60 -14.17 -9.63
N ILE A 113 -14.89 -14.78 -8.67
CA ILE A 113 -13.91 -14.09 -7.85
C ILE A 113 -12.71 -13.69 -8.70
N THR A 114 -12.25 -14.57 -9.58
CA THR A 114 -11.12 -14.29 -10.49
C THR A 114 -11.42 -13.12 -11.43
N ILE A 115 -12.64 -13.03 -11.96
CA ILE A 115 -13.05 -11.91 -12.82
C ILE A 115 -13.07 -10.60 -12.02
N ILE A 116 -13.67 -10.61 -10.81
CA ILE A 116 -13.72 -9.42 -9.95
C ILE A 116 -12.31 -8.97 -9.58
N SER A 117 -11.42 -9.90 -9.20
CA SER A 117 -10.04 -9.57 -8.86
C SER A 117 -9.27 -9.01 -10.05
N LEU A 118 -9.50 -9.53 -11.26
CA LEU A 118 -8.87 -9.01 -12.47
C LEU A 118 -9.26 -7.55 -12.73
N PHE A 119 -10.55 -7.23 -12.66
CA PHE A 119 -11.01 -5.84 -12.81
C PHE A 119 -10.47 -4.93 -11.71
N ALA A 120 -10.40 -5.41 -10.48
CA ALA A 120 -9.84 -4.64 -9.36
C ALA A 120 -8.35 -4.32 -9.58
N VAL A 121 -7.55 -5.32 -9.97
CA VAL A 121 -6.10 -5.15 -10.24
C VAL A 121 -5.87 -4.23 -11.43
N LEU A 122 -6.64 -4.39 -12.52
CA LEU A 122 -6.53 -3.53 -13.70
C LEU A 122 -6.85 -2.08 -13.36
N ASN A 123 -7.91 -1.83 -12.59
CA ASN A 123 -8.25 -0.49 -12.14
C ASN A 123 -7.15 0.12 -11.25
N GLY A 124 -6.61 -0.66 -10.31
CA GLY A 124 -5.49 -0.24 -9.47
C GLY A 124 -4.25 0.13 -10.29
N ALA A 125 -3.89 -0.69 -11.27
CA ALA A 125 -2.77 -0.43 -12.17
C ALA A 125 -2.98 0.84 -13.01
N LEU A 126 -4.20 1.06 -13.54
CA LEU A 126 -4.55 2.26 -14.30
C LEU A 126 -4.40 3.52 -13.45
N VAL A 127 -4.91 3.51 -12.22
CA VAL A 127 -4.77 4.63 -11.28
C VAL A 127 -3.29 4.91 -11.03
N GLN A 128 -2.47 3.89 -10.78
CA GLN A 128 -1.05 4.10 -10.50
C GLN A 128 -0.27 4.66 -11.70
N ILE A 129 -0.59 4.23 -12.93
CA ILE A 129 0.00 4.79 -14.15
C ILE A 129 -0.34 6.29 -14.29
N ILE A 130 -1.58 6.67 -13.97
CA ILE A 130 -2.03 8.07 -14.00
C ILE A 130 -1.26 8.90 -12.97
N MET A 131 -1.17 8.41 -11.72
CA MET A 131 -0.48 9.11 -10.64
C MET A 131 1.01 9.30 -10.93
N ALA A 132 1.70 8.25 -11.37
CA ALA A 132 3.10 8.31 -11.77
C ALA A 132 3.34 9.32 -12.91
N SER A 133 2.44 9.34 -13.91
CA SER A 133 2.51 10.29 -15.03
C SER A 133 2.34 11.75 -14.55
N ARG A 134 1.45 12.00 -13.58
CA ARG A 134 1.22 13.34 -13.00
C ARG A 134 2.43 13.84 -12.22
N VAL A 135 3.05 12.98 -11.42
CA VAL A 135 4.28 13.32 -10.67
C VAL A 135 5.39 13.70 -11.64
N LEU A 136 5.61 12.91 -12.70
CA LEU A 136 6.65 13.17 -13.70
C LEU A 136 6.40 14.47 -14.48
N TYR A 137 5.13 14.76 -14.80
CA TYR A 137 4.71 16.03 -15.37
C TYR A 137 5.00 17.22 -14.43
N GLY A 138 4.65 17.09 -13.15
CA GLY A 138 4.92 18.12 -12.13
C GLY A 138 6.42 18.41 -11.97
N MET A 139 7.24 17.36 -11.94
CA MET A 139 8.71 17.49 -11.93
C MET A 139 9.25 18.19 -13.18
N SER A 140 8.65 17.95 -14.35
CA SER A 140 9.03 18.63 -15.59
C SER A 140 8.71 20.12 -15.56
N SER A 141 7.61 20.51 -14.92
CA SER A 141 7.24 21.92 -14.74
C SER A 141 8.29 22.67 -13.90
N ASN A 142 8.82 22.00 -12.87
CA ASN A 142 9.88 22.52 -12.00
C ASN A 142 11.30 22.38 -12.60
N GLN A 143 11.44 21.97 -13.86
CA GLN A 143 12.72 21.75 -14.56
C GLN A 143 13.65 20.71 -13.90
N TRP A 144 13.12 19.81 -13.08
CA TRP A 144 13.89 18.73 -12.45
C TRP A 144 14.14 17.55 -13.40
N VAL A 145 13.28 17.39 -14.39
CA VAL A 145 13.40 16.38 -15.46
C VAL A 145 13.24 17.05 -16.83
N SER A 146 13.53 16.30 -17.90
CA SER A 146 13.42 16.79 -19.27
C SER A 146 12.03 17.35 -19.57
N LYS A 147 11.99 18.51 -20.24
CA LYS A 147 10.75 19.18 -20.71
C LYS A 147 9.87 18.27 -21.59
N TRP A 148 10.45 17.21 -22.15
CA TRP A 148 9.73 16.22 -22.95
C TRP A 148 8.60 15.52 -22.18
N PHE A 149 8.74 15.35 -20.86
CA PHE A 149 7.71 14.77 -20.00
C PHE A 149 6.58 15.75 -19.67
N GLY A 150 6.84 17.06 -19.78
CA GLY A 150 5.86 18.12 -19.58
C GLY A 150 4.94 18.37 -20.79
N VAL A 151 5.16 17.69 -21.92
CA VAL A 151 4.35 17.90 -23.13
C VAL A 151 3.00 17.19 -23.00
N VAL A 152 1.92 17.99 -23.01
CA VAL A 152 0.53 17.52 -22.94
C VAL A 152 -0.05 17.43 -24.34
N SER A 153 -0.73 16.32 -24.64
CA SER A 153 -1.43 16.15 -25.92
C SER A 153 -2.66 17.06 -26.01
N GLN A 154 -2.82 17.77 -27.14
CA GLN A 154 -3.97 18.66 -27.34
C GLN A 154 -5.32 17.92 -27.41
N LYS A 155 -5.32 16.65 -27.82
CA LYS A 155 -6.55 15.85 -28.01
C LYS A 155 -7.04 15.23 -26.70
N SER A 156 -6.15 14.63 -25.92
CA SER A 156 -6.50 13.93 -24.67
C SER A 156 -6.31 14.80 -23.42
N ARG A 157 -5.61 15.94 -23.53
CA ARG A 157 -5.20 16.79 -22.41
C ARG A 157 -4.43 16.02 -21.32
N THR A 158 -3.71 14.97 -21.72
CA THR A 158 -2.88 14.13 -20.85
C THR A 158 -1.40 14.15 -21.28
N PRO A 159 -0.45 13.96 -20.34
CA PRO A 159 0.97 13.90 -20.65
C PRO A 159 1.35 12.55 -21.26
N VAL A 160 1.03 12.35 -22.54
CA VAL A 160 1.17 11.05 -23.25
C VAL A 160 2.60 10.52 -23.21
N ASN A 161 3.61 11.39 -23.32
CA ASN A 161 5.02 10.99 -23.29
C ASN A 161 5.42 10.42 -21.92
N ALA A 162 4.98 11.05 -20.83
CA ALA A 162 5.20 10.56 -19.48
C ALA A 162 4.51 9.21 -19.27
N THR A 163 3.26 9.07 -19.72
CA THR A 163 2.52 7.81 -19.63
C THR A 163 3.19 6.69 -20.42
N ALA A 164 3.60 6.95 -21.67
CA ALA A 164 4.27 5.96 -22.51
C ALA A 164 5.58 5.49 -21.87
N PHE A 165 6.38 6.42 -21.34
CA PHE A 165 7.63 6.09 -20.65
C PHE A 165 7.39 5.22 -19.40
N ILE A 166 6.42 5.58 -18.56
CA ILE A 166 6.05 4.80 -17.37
C ILE A 166 5.57 3.39 -17.75
N VAL A 167 4.72 3.26 -18.78
CA VAL A 167 4.23 1.95 -19.25
C VAL A 167 5.37 1.08 -19.76
N VAL A 168 6.31 1.64 -20.53
CA VAL A 168 7.49 0.90 -21.01
C VAL A 168 8.33 0.41 -19.83
N LEU A 169 8.57 1.26 -18.83
CA LEU A 169 9.28 0.84 -17.62
C LEU A 169 8.54 -0.28 -16.89
N ILE A 170 7.22 -0.15 -16.68
CA ILE A 170 6.41 -1.19 -16.03
C ILE A 170 6.56 -2.53 -16.77
N ILE A 171 6.44 -2.54 -18.10
CA ILE A 171 6.60 -3.77 -18.90
C ILE A 171 7.98 -4.40 -18.66
N ILE A 172 9.05 -3.58 -18.69
CA ILE A 172 10.42 -4.06 -18.45
C ILE A 172 10.54 -4.68 -17.05
N PHE A 173 10.07 -3.98 -16.01
CA PHE A 173 10.16 -4.48 -14.63
C PHE A 173 9.31 -5.73 -14.40
N THR A 174 8.10 -5.78 -14.94
CA THR A 174 7.20 -6.94 -14.82
C THR A 174 7.78 -8.19 -15.51
N LEU A 175 8.47 -8.03 -16.64
CA LEU A 175 9.11 -9.16 -17.34
C LEU A 175 10.45 -9.58 -16.69
N SER A 176 11.10 -8.68 -15.95
CA SER A 176 12.45 -8.92 -15.41
C SER A 176 12.48 -9.39 -13.96
N PHE A 177 11.46 -9.06 -13.16
CA PHE A 177 11.49 -9.28 -11.71
C PHE A 177 10.20 -9.92 -11.17
N PRO A 178 10.29 -10.82 -10.18
CA PRO A 178 9.12 -11.40 -9.55
C PRO A 178 8.41 -10.36 -8.67
N ILE A 179 7.08 -10.49 -8.58
CA ILE A 179 6.21 -9.52 -7.89
C ILE A 179 6.58 -9.34 -6.41
N VAL A 180 7.00 -10.42 -5.72
CA VAL A 180 7.39 -10.37 -4.31
C VAL A 180 8.66 -9.53 -4.12
N SER A 181 9.63 -9.64 -5.02
CA SER A 181 10.85 -8.82 -4.96
C SER A 181 10.55 -7.35 -5.25
N LEU A 182 9.68 -7.06 -6.23
CA LEU A 182 9.24 -5.71 -6.53
C LEU A 182 8.46 -5.08 -5.37
N ALA A 183 7.57 -5.84 -4.73
CA ALA A 183 6.84 -5.41 -3.54
C ALA A 183 7.78 -5.09 -2.38
N ARG A 184 8.75 -5.98 -2.11
CA ARG A 184 9.77 -5.76 -1.08
C ARG A 184 10.61 -4.51 -1.36
N ALA A 185 11.10 -4.35 -2.58
CA ALA A 185 11.90 -3.19 -2.98
C ALA A 185 11.11 -1.88 -2.85
N THR A 186 9.84 -1.89 -3.27
CA THR A 186 8.93 -0.75 -3.14
C THR A 186 8.70 -0.40 -1.66
N SER A 187 8.38 -1.37 -0.81
CA SER A 187 8.18 -1.16 0.63
C SER A 187 9.42 -0.54 1.27
N ILE A 188 10.62 -1.10 1.02
CA ILE A 188 11.88 -0.57 1.57
C ILE A 188 12.10 0.88 1.11
N SER A 189 11.90 1.14 -0.18
CA SER A 189 12.09 2.49 -0.75
C SER A 189 11.15 3.51 -0.09
N LEU A 190 9.88 3.17 0.08
CA LEU A 190 8.91 4.06 0.72
C LEU A 190 9.16 4.25 2.21
N LEU A 191 9.56 3.20 2.93
CA LEU A 191 9.93 3.34 4.35
C LEU A 191 11.12 4.30 4.52
N ILE A 192 12.13 4.23 3.64
CA ILE A 192 13.24 5.17 3.63
C ILE A 192 12.76 6.60 3.32
N ILE A 193 11.90 6.76 2.30
CA ILE A 193 11.31 8.07 1.97
C ILE A 193 10.52 8.62 3.16
N PHE A 194 9.74 7.81 3.85
CA PHE A 194 8.98 8.23 5.03
C PHE A 194 9.89 8.62 6.19
N ILE A 195 11.02 7.96 6.41
CA ILE A 195 12.03 8.41 7.37
C ILE A 195 12.54 9.81 7.00
N LEU A 196 12.89 10.03 5.73
CA LEU A 196 13.39 11.32 5.25
C LEU A 196 12.34 12.43 5.37
N VAL A 197 11.07 12.14 5.03
CA VAL A 197 9.96 13.10 5.16
C VAL A 197 9.72 13.46 6.63
N ASN A 198 9.72 12.48 7.54
CA ASN A 198 9.55 12.73 8.97
C ASN A 198 10.74 13.51 9.57
N LEU A 199 11.97 13.20 9.15
CA LEU A 199 13.16 13.97 9.54
C LEU A 199 13.04 15.42 9.06
N SER A 200 12.65 15.62 7.79
CA SER A 200 12.46 16.95 7.21
C SER A 200 11.41 17.75 8.00
N LEU A 201 10.31 17.12 8.39
CA LEU A 201 9.28 17.75 9.21
C LEU A 201 9.80 18.14 10.61
N ILE A 202 10.65 17.33 11.23
CA ILE A 202 11.29 17.67 12.51
C ILE A 202 12.20 18.89 12.34
N PHE A 203 13.05 18.92 11.30
CA PHE A 203 13.94 20.05 11.03
C PHE A 203 13.17 21.35 10.78
N ILE A 204 12.10 21.32 9.97
CA ILE A 204 11.24 22.48 9.70
C ILE A 204 10.64 23.02 11.00
N LYS A 205 10.17 22.13 11.89
CA LYS A 205 9.62 22.51 13.20
C LYS A 205 10.66 23.11 14.14
N LEU A 206 11.86 22.54 14.19
CA LEU A 206 12.94 23.03 15.05
C LEU A 206 13.45 24.41 14.63
N ARG A 207 13.41 24.70 13.32
CA ARG A 207 13.83 26.00 12.77
C ARG A 207 12.81 27.12 13.02
N ASN A 208 11.62 26.81 13.54
CA ASN A 208 10.48 27.73 13.62
C ASN A 208 10.13 28.37 12.26
N ASP A 209 10.51 27.73 11.15
CA ASP A 209 10.17 28.14 9.77
C ASP A 209 8.67 27.92 9.46
N THR A 210 7.86 27.70 10.49
CA THR A 210 6.41 27.50 10.43
C THR A 210 5.67 28.82 10.39
N GLU A 211 6.08 29.73 9.51
CA GLU A 211 5.20 30.82 9.13
C GLU A 211 4.02 30.19 8.36
N ILE A 212 2.80 30.29 8.92
CA ILE A 212 1.52 29.96 8.26
C ILE A 212 1.14 28.45 8.14
N ALA A 213 1.60 27.57 9.04
CA ALA A 213 1.00 26.22 9.13
C ALA A 213 -0.30 26.25 9.96
N GLU A 214 -1.46 26.30 9.30
CA GLU A 214 -2.80 26.25 9.94
C GLU A 214 -3.14 24.88 10.57
N TYR A 215 -2.50 23.79 10.12
CA TYR A 215 -2.61 22.46 10.73
C TYR A 215 -1.25 22.04 11.29
N ARG A 216 -1.17 21.86 12.62
CA ARG A 216 0.05 21.45 13.32
C ARG A 216 -0.12 20.08 13.94
N VAL A 217 0.64 19.11 13.44
CA VAL A 217 0.80 17.84 14.13
C VAL A 217 1.82 17.99 15.27
N PRO A 218 1.70 17.30 16.41
CA PRO A 218 2.71 17.30 17.46
C PRO A 218 4.05 16.71 17.01
N ILE A 219 5.16 17.03 17.70
CA ILE A 219 6.51 16.54 17.33
C ILE A 219 6.71 15.04 17.58
N TYR A 220 5.95 14.45 18.51
CA TYR A 220 6.01 13.01 18.75
C TYR A 220 5.53 12.21 17.53
N VAL A 221 4.64 12.77 16.70
CA VAL A 221 4.11 12.09 15.50
C VAL A 221 5.23 11.69 14.52
N PRO A 222 6.08 12.62 14.02
CA PRO A 222 7.17 12.25 13.14
C PRO A 222 8.27 11.41 13.82
N VAL A 223 8.48 11.56 15.13
CA VAL A 223 9.43 10.71 15.87
C VAL A 223 8.95 9.26 15.89
N PHE A 224 7.69 9.01 16.23
CA PHE A 224 7.09 7.68 16.14
C PHE A 224 7.10 7.15 14.69
N GLY A 225 6.86 8.01 13.70
CA GLY A 225 6.97 7.64 12.28
C GLY A 225 8.35 7.10 11.93
N ILE A 226 9.42 7.79 12.33
CA ILE A 226 10.81 7.35 12.12
C ILE A 226 11.08 6.03 12.83
N LEU A 227 10.71 5.92 14.11
CA LEU A 227 10.95 4.71 14.90
C LEU A 227 10.24 3.49 14.30
N SER A 228 8.98 3.64 13.88
CA SER A 228 8.22 2.56 13.24
C SER A 228 8.83 2.15 11.90
N CYS A 229 9.22 3.11 11.05
CA CYS A 229 9.84 2.81 9.77
C CYS A 229 11.22 2.15 9.95
N ALA A 230 12.04 2.66 10.88
CA ALA A 230 13.34 2.10 11.19
C ALA A 230 13.22 0.68 11.78
N GLY A 231 12.24 0.45 12.66
CA GLY A 231 11.97 -0.87 13.23
C GLY A 231 11.60 -1.91 12.16
N LEU A 232 10.79 -1.53 11.17
CA LEU A 232 10.45 -2.42 10.04
C LEU A 232 11.66 -2.67 9.12
N LEU A 233 12.51 -1.66 8.90
CA LEU A 233 13.71 -1.80 8.08
C LEU A 233 14.80 -2.66 8.74
N MET A 234 14.88 -2.68 10.07
CA MET A 234 15.83 -3.52 10.81
C MET A 234 15.58 -5.02 10.63
N GLY A 235 14.36 -5.42 10.24
CA GLY A 235 14.05 -6.82 9.97
C GLY A 235 14.29 -7.27 8.54
N VAL A 236 14.81 -6.41 7.66
CA VAL A 236 15.23 -6.73 6.29
C VAL A 236 16.65 -7.26 6.29
#